data_AF-A0A4R7PF39-F1
#
_entry.id   AF-A0A4R7PF39-F1
#
_cell.length_a   1.000
_cell.length_b   1.000
_cell.length_c   1.000
_cell.angle_alpha   90.00
_cell.angle_beta   90.00
_cell.angle_gamma   90.00
#
_symmetry.space_group_name_H-M   'P 1'
#
loop_
_entity.id
_entity.type
_entity.pdbx_description
1 polymer ?
#
loop_
_entity_poly.entity_id
_entity_poly.type
_entity_poly.pdbx_seq_one_letter_code
_entity_poly.pdbx_strand_id
1 'polypeptide(L)'
;MLNTADAIGYNSRQQYSQKAIAIMQSVVNAPTVGQWDSKSVAQVHKFQSSRSQLGKADGKVGPSTLGAMIGELQYVNRVADANVLKLFPYNMPSTPQQQGAKNPVADFTQNLTMPFRFERFKGLDPVLGRITDRWRAACVFKVHVGLNPLLTEDEACRYEYRQFIRGGIWTRAGNEIWKTRPNSNAALKVPAYAGCSPSIGLPSAAVTSTVLEETLWKEDGEVRQPKDRFYGHRVSALVRDARCQDEWLPHQVGRDYYLSDQPSIAGTWPGTTVEVWMELYFKGFIVEVEEDDEGLTRPIRVVQSKDWVCHSQTMTLSNYFSAIPV
;
A
#
# COMPACT_ATOMS: atom_id res chain seq x y z
N MET A 1 3.73 -37.60 -8.52
CA MET A 1 4.87 -38.23 -7.82
C MET A 1 6.14 -37.52 -8.25
N LEU A 2 6.94 -37.04 -7.29
CA LEU A 2 8.18 -36.30 -7.54
C LEU A 2 9.25 -37.22 -8.14
N ASN A 3 9.82 -36.83 -9.28
CA ASN A 3 11.04 -37.45 -9.82
C ASN A 3 12.22 -36.51 -9.56
N THR A 4 12.94 -36.75 -8.46
CA THR A 4 14.01 -35.87 -7.98
C THR A 4 15.15 -35.71 -8.97
N ALA A 5 15.57 -36.78 -9.65
CA ALA A 5 16.67 -36.73 -10.61
C ALA A 5 16.31 -35.90 -11.85
N ASP A 6 15.10 -36.08 -12.38
CA ASP A 6 14.60 -35.29 -13.52
C ASP A 6 14.45 -33.81 -13.17
N ALA A 7 13.95 -33.49 -11.97
CA ALA A 7 13.80 -32.11 -11.52
C ALA A 7 15.14 -31.40 -11.29
N ILE A 8 16.13 -32.08 -10.68
CA ILE A 8 17.50 -31.54 -10.58
C ILE A 8 18.07 -31.30 -11.98
N GLY A 9 17.92 -32.27 -12.89
CA GLY A 9 18.39 -32.15 -14.27
C GLY A 9 17.74 -30.97 -15.01
N TYR A 10 16.43 -30.77 -14.84
CA TYR A 10 15.72 -29.63 -15.40
C TYR A 10 16.22 -28.29 -14.84
N ASN A 11 16.30 -28.17 -13.50
CA ASN A 11 16.68 -26.93 -12.83
C ASN A 11 18.12 -26.51 -13.15
N SER A 12 19.03 -27.48 -13.25
CA SER A 12 20.43 -27.23 -13.65
C SER A 12 20.56 -26.74 -15.10
N ARG A 13 19.62 -27.09 -15.99
CA ARG A 13 19.58 -26.60 -17.38
C ARG A 13 19.06 -25.17 -17.52
N GLN A 14 18.39 -24.62 -16.51
CA GLN A 14 17.85 -23.25 -16.55
C GLN A 14 18.93 -22.16 -16.37
N GLN A 15 20.20 -22.54 -16.17
CA GLN A 15 21.34 -21.62 -16.02
C GLN A 15 21.18 -20.56 -14.90
N TYR A 16 20.43 -20.88 -13.85
CA TYR A 16 20.35 -20.03 -12.67
C TYR A 16 21.73 -19.84 -12.02
N SER A 17 22.06 -18.62 -11.63
CA SER A 17 23.29 -18.33 -10.89
C SER A 17 23.24 -18.95 -9.48
N GLN A 18 24.40 -19.24 -8.88
CA GLN A 18 24.48 -19.77 -7.51
C GLN A 18 23.72 -18.88 -6.51
N LYS A 19 23.80 -17.55 -6.68
CA LYS A 19 23.06 -16.57 -5.88
C LYS A 19 21.55 -16.71 -6.06
N ALA A 20 21.07 -16.85 -7.30
CA ALA A 20 19.65 -17.04 -7.58
C ALA A 20 19.13 -18.35 -6.97
N ILE A 21 19.91 -19.44 -7.05
CA ILE A 21 19.57 -20.73 -6.43
C ILE A 21 19.47 -20.59 -4.91
N ALA A 22 20.41 -19.90 -4.27
CA ALA A 22 20.37 -19.67 -2.82
C ALA A 22 19.13 -18.85 -2.40
N ILE A 23 18.75 -17.84 -3.19
CA ILE A 23 17.52 -17.07 -2.96
C ILE A 23 16.29 -17.97 -3.09
N MET A 24 16.18 -18.76 -4.16
CA MET A 24 15.06 -19.68 -4.37
C MET A 24 14.95 -20.72 -3.25
N GLN A 25 16.08 -21.28 -2.78
CA GLN A 25 16.15 -22.17 -1.63
C GLN A 25 15.63 -21.50 -0.36
N SER A 26 15.99 -20.23 -0.13
CA SER A 26 15.49 -19.46 1.01
C SER A 26 13.97 -19.27 0.95
N VAL A 27 13.38 -19.02 -0.23
CA VAL A 27 11.92 -18.87 -0.38
C VAL A 27 11.17 -20.15 0.00
N VAL A 28 11.71 -21.32 -0.36
CA VAL A 28 11.07 -22.62 -0.08
C VAL A 28 11.52 -23.25 1.24
N ASN A 29 12.28 -22.52 2.08
CA ASN A 29 12.84 -23.03 3.33
C ASN A 29 13.71 -24.30 3.14
N ALA A 30 14.47 -24.37 2.04
CA ALA A 30 15.52 -25.35 1.82
C ALA A 30 16.89 -24.80 2.32
N PRO A 31 17.87 -25.67 2.59
CA PRO A 31 19.24 -25.24 2.84
C PRO A 31 19.79 -24.38 1.69
N THR A 32 20.32 -23.20 2.00
CA THR A 32 20.75 -22.18 1.03
C THR A 32 22.17 -22.40 0.51
N VAL A 33 22.42 -23.57 -0.06
CA VAL A 33 23.74 -24.00 -0.55
C VAL A 33 24.08 -23.49 -1.96
N GLY A 34 23.11 -22.90 -2.67
CA GLY A 34 23.28 -22.35 -4.01
C GLY A 34 23.43 -23.39 -5.13
N GLN A 35 23.10 -24.66 -4.84
CA GLN A 35 23.14 -25.77 -5.79
C GLN A 35 21.87 -26.62 -5.66
N TRP A 36 21.36 -27.13 -6.78
CA TRP A 36 20.18 -28.00 -6.78
C TRP A 36 20.50 -29.39 -6.24
N ASP A 37 19.90 -29.73 -5.11
CA ASP A 37 19.96 -31.07 -4.51
C ASP A 37 18.57 -31.64 -4.25
N SER A 38 18.53 -32.86 -3.74
CA SER A 38 17.28 -33.56 -3.45
C SER A 38 16.42 -32.83 -2.41
N LYS A 39 17.05 -32.14 -1.44
CA LYS A 39 16.36 -31.37 -0.41
C LYS A 39 15.69 -30.12 -1.00
N SER A 40 16.39 -29.41 -1.86
CA SER A 40 15.89 -28.23 -2.56
C SER A 40 14.69 -28.58 -3.43
N VAL A 41 14.81 -29.62 -4.24
CA VAL A 41 13.73 -30.10 -5.13
C VAL A 41 12.51 -30.59 -4.34
N ALA A 42 12.72 -31.28 -3.22
CA ALA A 42 11.61 -31.70 -2.35
C ALA A 42 10.85 -30.50 -1.76
N GLN A 43 11.55 -29.43 -1.38
CA GLN A 43 10.92 -28.22 -0.88
C GLN A 43 10.21 -27.42 -1.98
N VAL A 44 10.78 -27.34 -3.19
CA VAL A 44 10.09 -26.77 -4.35
C VAL A 44 8.80 -27.53 -4.65
N HIS A 45 8.83 -28.87 -4.61
CA HIS A 45 7.63 -29.69 -4.80
C HIS A 45 6.58 -29.38 -3.73
N LYS A 46 6.95 -29.25 -2.45
CA LYS A 46 6.03 -28.85 -1.37
C LYS A 46 5.46 -27.44 -1.61
N PHE A 47 6.31 -26.49 -1.99
CA PHE A 47 5.93 -25.12 -2.32
C PHE A 47 4.92 -25.05 -3.49
N GLN A 48 5.11 -25.88 -4.51
CA GLN A 48 4.17 -26.01 -5.64
C GLN A 48 2.88 -26.72 -5.22
N SER A 49 2.97 -27.78 -4.40
CA SER A 49 1.82 -28.55 -3.94
C SER A 49 0.86 -27.70 -3.09
N SER A 50 1.37 -26.70 -2.37
CA SER A 50 0.55 -25.75 -1.62
C SER A 50 -0.04 -24.62 -2.46
N ARG A 51 0.17 -24.61 -3.79
CA ARG A 51 -0.22 -23.54 -4.71
C ARG A 51 -0.79 -24.12 -6.00
N SER A 52 -2.11 -24.34 -6.02
CA SER A 52 -2.83 -24.97 -7.15
C SER A 52 -2.63 -24.26 -8.50
N GLN A 53 -2.38 -22.94 -8.47
CA GLN A 53 -2.13 -22.12 -9.68
C GLN A 53 -0.79 -22.40 -10.39
N LEU A 54 0.13 -23.12 -9.75
CA LEU A 54 1.43 -23.45 -10.34
C LEU A 54 1.40 -24.71 -11.20
N GLY A 55 0.22 -25.33 -11.34
CA GLY A 55 0.04 -26.55 -12.11
C GLY A 55 0.61 -27.75 -11.37
N LYS A 56 1.44 -28.54 -12.07
CA LYS A 56 1.95 -29.80 -11.53
C LYS A 56 3.07 -29.53 -10.51
N ALA A 57 2.91 -30.05 -9.30
CA ALA A 57 4.00 -30.14 -8.35
C ALA A 57 5.01 -31.23 -8.78
N ASP A 58 6.13 -30.80 -9.35
CA ASP A 58 7.17 -31.68 -9.89
C ASP A 58 8.58 -31.31 -9.43
N GLY A 59 8.73 -30.28 -8.60
CA GLY A 59 10.01 -29.82 -8.08
C GLY A 59 10.85 -29.01 -9.08
N LYS A 60 10.30 -28.69 -10.25
CA LYS A 60 10.96 -27.91 -11.30
C LYS A 60 10.66 -26.42 -11.16
N VAL A 61 11.69 -25.60 -11.08
CA VAL A 61 11.55 -24.15 -11.07
C VAL A 61 11.52 -23.64 -12.51
N GLY A 62 10.35 -23.77 -13.14
CA GLY A 62 10.04 -23.11 -14.41
C GLY A 62 9.49 -21.69 -14.20
N PRO A 63 9.17 -20.96 -15.29
CA PRO A 63 8.78 -19.55 -15.23
C PRO A 63 7.66 -19.24 -14.22
N SER A 64 6.60 -20.05 -14.15
CA SER A 64 5.48 -19.81 -13.22
C SER A 64 5.88 -20.00 -11.76
N THR A 65 6.70 -21.03 -11.47
CA THR A 65 7.21 -21.26 -10.11
C THR A 65 8.15 -20.14 -9.70
N LEU A 66 9.00 -19.68 -10.62
CA LEU A 66 9.91 -18.56 -10.38
C LEU A 66 9.15 -17.24 -10.12
N GLY A 67 8.09 -16.96 -10.89
CA GLY A 67 7.25 -15.79 -10.65
C GLY A 67 6.52 -15.82 -9.30
N ALA A 68 6.07 -16.98 -8.84
CA ALA A 68 5.55 -17.12 -7.48
C ALA A 68 6.60 -16.78 -6.43
N MET A 69 7.83 -17.28 -6.59
CA MET A 69 8.92 -16.96 -5.66
C MET A 69 9.27 -15.47 -5.67
N ILE A 70 9.26 -14.82 -6.84
CA ILE A 70 9.41 -13.36 -6.96
C ILE A 70 8.30 -12.64 -6.19
N GLY A 71 7.05 -13.08 -6.34
CA GLY A 71 5.91 -12.53 -5.61
C GLY A 71 6.08 -12.62 -4.09
N GLU A 72 6.50 -13.78 -3.57
CA GLU A 72 6.80 -13.97 -2.14
C GLU A 72 7.89 -13.02 -1.64
N LEU A 73 8.99 -12.89 -2.39
CA LEU A 73 10.09 -11.98 -2.03
C LEU A 73 9.63 -10.52 -2.01
N GLN A 74 8.82 -10.10 -2.99
CA GLN A 74 8.24 -8.75 -3.01
C GLN A 74 7.28 -8.54 -1.83
N TYR A 75 6.47 -9.54 -1.50
CA TYR A 75 5.54 -9.52 -0.37
C TYR A 75 6.27 -9.29 0.97
N VAL A 76 7.39 -9.98 1.20
CA VAL A 76 8.23 -9.81 2.41
C VAL A 76 9.27 -8.69 2.29
N ASN A 77 9.11 -7.78 1.33
CA ASN A 77 9.99 -6.62 1.10
C ASN A 77 11.48 -6.95 0.83
N ARG A 78 11.77 -8.14 0.28
CA ARG A 78 13.11 -8.53 -0.21
C ARG A 78 13.30 -8.14 -1.69
N VAL A 79 13.12 -6.85 -1.99
CA VAL A 79 13.10 -6.32 -3.37
C VAL A 79 14.41 -6.58 -4.12
N ALA A 80 15.56 -6.44 -3.45
CA ALA A 80 16.87 -6.71 -4.05
C ALA A 80 17.01 -8.17 -4.52
N ASP A 81 16.51 -9.12 -3.74
CA ASP A 81 16.54 -10.55 -4.10
C ASP A 81 15.55 -10.87 -5.22
N ALA A 82 14.35 -10.26 -5.18
CA ALA A 82 13.39 -10.37 -6.27
C ALA A 82 13.98 -9.87 -7.61
N ASN A 83 14.75 -8.79 -7.60
CA ASN A 83 15.41 -8.26 -8.80
C ASN A 83 16.49 -9.21 -9.36
N VAL A 84 17.17 -9.99 -8.51
CA VAL A 84 18.09 -11.03 -8.97
C VAL A 84 17.34 -12.14 -9.71
N LEU A 85 16.17 -12.55 -9.22
CA LEU A 85 15.37 -13.60 -9.86
C LEU A 85 14.71 -13.13 -11.16
N LYS A 86 14.38 -11.84 -11.28
CA LYS A 86 13.80 -11.23 -12.50
C LYS A 86 14.75 -11.22 -13.71
N LEU A 87 16.03 -11.56 -13.52
CA LEU A 87 16.99 -11.73 -14.62
C LEU A 87 16.74 -13.00 -15.45
N PHE A 88 15.91 -13.92 -14.96
CA PHE A 88 15.58 -15.18 -15.63
C PHE A 88 14.12 -15.17 -16.11
N PRO A 89 13.74 -15.98 -17.13
CA PRO A 89 12.36 -16.03 -17.61
C PRO A 89 11.38 -16.42 -16.48
N TYR A 90 10.42 -15.54 -16.20
CA TYR A 90 9.40 -15.76 -15.17
C TYR A 90 8.01 -15.40 -15.70
N ASN A 91 7.01 -16.08 -15.17
CA ASN A 91 5.59 -15.72 -15.32
C ASN A 91 5.08 -15.44 -13.91
N MET A 92 4.67 -14.20 -13.63
CA MET A 92 3.98 -13.92 -12.37
C MET A 92 2.77 -14.86 -12.26
N PRO A 93 2.43 -15.39 -11.08
CA PRO A 93 1.27 -16.24 -10.94
C PRO A 93 0.07 -15.43 -11.40
N SER A 94 -0.50 -15.82 -12.53
CA SER A 94 -1.87 -15.44 -12.84
C SER A 94 -2.70 -16.01 -11.70
N THR A 95 -3.25 -15.13 -10.87
CA THR A 95 -4.25 -15.49 -9.86
C THR A 95 -5.22 -16.46 -10.51
N PRO A 96 -5.52 -17.64 -9.93
CA PRO A 96 -6.33 -18.66 -10.59
C PRO A 96 -7.75 -18.13 -10.80
N GLN A 97 -7.93 -17.48 -11.93
CA GLN A 97 -9.11 -17.24 -12.73
C GLN A 97 -8.60 -16.55 -14.01
N GLN A 98 -9.32 -16.75 -15.10
CA GLN A 98 -9.22 -15.95 -16.33
C GLN A 98 -8.38 -16.49 -17.51
N GLN A 99 -8.47 -17.79 -17.81
CA GLN A 99 -8.70 -18.15 -19.22
C GLN A 99 -10.18 -17.85 -19.50
N GLY A 100 -10.46 -16.62 -19.93
CA GLY A 100 -11.80 -16.16 -20.33
C GLY A 100 -12.52 -15.19 -19.39
N ALA A 101 -11.92 -14.82 -18.26
CA ALA A 101 -12.50 -13.81 -17.39
C ALA A 101 -11.81 -12.45 -17.61
N LYS A 102 -12.57 -11.38 -17.41
CA LYS A 102 -12.17 -10.01 -17.74
C LYS A 102 -11.29 -9.51 -16.61
N ASN A 103 -10.04 -9.09 -16.87
CA ASN A 103 -9.20 -8.49 -15.83
C ASN A 103 -10.03 -7.37 -15.19
N PRO A 104 -10.41 -7.45 -13.90
CA PRO A 104 -11.42 -6.56 -13.35
C PRO A 104 -10.92 -5.12 -13.19
N VAL A 105 -9.61 -4.89 -13.30
CA VAL A 105 -8.99 -3.56 -13.21
C VAL A 105 -8.47 -3.16 -14.59
N ALA A 106 -9.05 -2.10 -15.16
CA ALA A 106 -8.61 -1.48 -16.41
C ALA A 106 -7.55 -0.40 -16.17
N ASP A 107 -7.70 0.39 -15.11
CA ASP A 107 -6.73 1.39 -14.70
C ASP A 107 -6.51 1.38 -13.19
N PHE A 108 -5.28 1.62 -12.77
CA PHE A 108 -4.95 1.80 -11.36
C PHE A 108 -3.77 2.77 -11.27
N THR A 109 -4.01 4.06 -11.37
CA THR A 109 -2.97 5.07 -11.48
C THR A 109 -2.92 5.97 -10.24
N GLN A 110 -1.72 6.48 -9.96
CA GLN A 110 -1.57 7.62 -9.08
C GLN A 110 -1.48 8.85 -9.98
N ASN A 111 -2.44 9.75 -9.86
CA ASN A 111 -2.45 10.99 -10.63
C ASN A 111 -1.79 12.08 -9.80
N LEU A 112 -0.73 12.68 -10.35
CA LEU A 112 -0.11 13.94 -9.93
C LEU A 112 -0.09 14.24 -8.41
N THR A 113 1.08 14.05 -7.81
CA THR A 113 1.45 14.67 -6.53
C THR A 113 1.29 16.18 -6.68
N MET A 114 0.27 16.80 -6.07
CA MET A 114 0.27 18.26 -5.96
C MET A 114 1.47 18.65 -5.10
N PRO A 115 2.18 19.75 -5.41
CA PRO A 115 3.36 20.15 -4.65
C PRO A 115 2.97 20.31 -3.18
N PHE A 116 3.85 19.80 -2.31
CA PHE A 116 3.74 19.95 -0.87
C PHE A 116 3.51 21.44 -0.52
N ARG A 117 2.40 21.74 0.14
CA ARG A 117 2.03 23.09 0.54
C ARG A 117 2.47 23.31 1.97
N PHE A 118 3.41 24.22 2.17
CA PHE A 118 3.81 24.68 3.49
C PHE A 118 3.57 26.18 3.62
N GLU A 119 2.66 26.59 4.50
CA GLU A 119 2.27 27.99 4.61
C GLU A 119 1.88 28.42 6.01
N ARG A 120 2.01 29.73 6.24
CA ARG A 120 1.44 30.45 7.36
C ARG A 120 0.07 31.02 6.96
N PHE A 121 -0.92 30.96 7.85
CA PHE A 121 -2.25 31.49 7.60
C PHE A 121 -2.90 32.00 8.90
N LYS A 122 -3.95 32.82 8.80
CA LYS A 122 -4.81 33.21 9.92
C LYS A 122 -5.94 32.20 10.06
N GLY A 123 -6.11 31.60 11.23
CA GLY A 123 -7.17 30.61 11.46
C GLY A 123 -7.70 30.63 12.89
N LEU A 124 -8.91 30.12 13.10
CA LEU A 124 -9.50 29.96 14.42
C LEU A 124 -8.68 28.96 15.24
N ASP A 125 -8.23 29.37 16.42
CA ASP A 125 -7.63 28.46 17.38
C ASP A 125 -8.72 27.66 18.11
N PRO A 126 -8.72 26.32 18.02
CA PRO A 126 -9.76 25.50 18.62
C PRO A 126 -9.71 25.51 20.16
N VAL A 127 -8.57 25.90 20.76
CA VAL A 127 -8.40 25.99 22.21
C VAL A 127 -8.77 27.39 22.69
N LEU A 128 -8.32 28.43 21.97
CA LEU A 128 -8.48 29.82 22.40
C LEU A 128 -9.75 30.50 21.85
N GLY A 129 -10.44 29.90 20.88
CA GLY A 129 -11.67 30.46 20.29
C GLY A 129 -11.48 31.78 19.54
N ARG A 130 -10.26 32.12 19.13
CA ARG A 130 -9.94 33.39 18.43
C ARG A 130 -9.06 33.16 17.21
N ILE A 131 -9.05 34.13 16.29
CA ILE A 131 -8.19 34.08 15.09
C ILE A 131 -6.72 34.29 15.52
N THR A 132 -5.85 33.33 15.22
CA THR A 132 -4.41 33.38 15.50
C THR A 132 -3.59 33.09 14.25
N ASP A 133 -2.29 33.41 14.29
CA ASP A 133 -1.35 32.90 13.29
C ASP A 133 -1.18 31.40 13.49
N ARG A 134 -1.32 30.67 12.40
CA ARG A 134 -1.18 29.22 12.32
C ARG A 134 -0.27 28.87 11.15
N TRP A 135 0.23 27.65 11.15
CA TRP A 135 0.93 27.09 10.00
C TRP A 135 0.31 25.75 9.64
N ARG A 136 0.40 25.38 8.37
CA ARG A 136 0.04 24.05 7.88
C ARG A 136 1.04 23.55 6.85
N ALA A 137 1.33 22.27 6.94
CA ALA A 137 2.08 21.52 5.95
C ALA A 137 1.21 20.37 5.46
N ALA A 138 0.97 20.29 4.16
CA ALA A 138 0.09 19.30 3.56
C ALA A 138 0.57 18.88 2.18
N CYS A 139 0.47 17.59 1.86
CA CYS A 139 0.58 17.09 0.48
C CYS A 139 -0.78 16.58 0.03
N VAL A 140 -0.97 16.40 -1.28
CA VAL A 140 -2.17 15.74 -1.83
C VAL A 140 -1.72 14.50 -2.57
N PHE A 141 -2.37 13.38 -2.25
CA PHE A 141 -2.19 12.06 -2.81
C PHE A 141 -3.49 11.67 -3.51
N LYS A 142 -3.45 11.59 -4.86
CA LYS A 142 -4.61 11.18 -5.65
C LYS A 142 -4.41 9.83 -6.30
N VAL A 143 -5.44 8.99 -6.20
CA VAL A 143 -5.50 7.68 -6.84
C VAL A 143 -6.72 7.62 -7.72
N HIS A 144 -6.54 7.02 -8.89
CA HIS A 144 -7.61 6.64 -9.78
C HIS A 144 -7.61 5.13 -9.95
N VAL A 145 -8.79 4.54 -9.84
CA VAL A 145 -9.04 3.13 -10.14
C VAL A 145 -10.17 3.08 -11.16
N GLY A 146 -9.88 2.53 -12.33
CA GLY A 146 -10.89 2.20 -13.32
C GLY A 146 -11.08 0.69 -13.35
N LEU A 147 -12.28 0.21 -13.05
CA LEU A 147 -12.69 -1.17 -13.23
C LEU A 147 -12.95 -1.44 -14.71
N ASN A 148 -12.89 -2.71 -15.10
CA ASN A 148 -13.08 -3.10 -16.47
C ASN A 148 -14.51 -2.82 -16.94
N PRO A 149 -14.70 -2.05 -18.02
CA PRO A 149 -16.02 -1.65 -18.50
C PRO A 149 -16.86 -2.84 -19.02
N LEU A 150 -16.24 -4.02 -19.17
CA LEU A 150 -16.93 -5.24 -19.54
C LEU A 150 -17.55 -5.97 -18.34
N LEU A 151 -17.25 -5.60 -17.09
CA LEU A 151 -17.89 -6.19 -15.90
C LEU A 151 -19.38 -5.80 -15.83
N THR A 152 -20.24 -6.69 -15.33
CA THR A 152 -21.61 -6.30 -14.94
C THR A 152 -21.58 -5.37 -13.73
N GLU A 153 -22.70 -4.71 -13.43
CA GLU A 153 -22.82 -3.89 -12.21
C GLU A 153 -22.62 -4.75 -10.95
N ASP A 154 -23.24 -5.92 -10.89
CA ASP A 154 -23.07 -6.88 -9.78
C ASP A 154 -21.62 -7.34 -9.61
N GLU A 155 -20.90 -7.55 -10.72
CA GLU A 155 -19.48 -7.90 -10.69
C GLU A 155 -18.63 -6.72 -10.20
N ALA A 156 -18.93 -5.49 -10.64
CA ALA A 156 -18.20 -4.29 -10.24
C ALA A 156 -18.34 -4.00 -8.73
N CYS A 157 -19.53 -4.22 -8.16
CA CYS A 157 -19.81 -4.02 -6.72
C CYS A 157 -18.97 -4.91 -5.79
N ARG A 158 -18.33 -5.96 -6.31
CA ARG A 158 -17.47 -6.86 -5.53
C ARG A 158 -16.05 -6.36 -5.37
N TYR A 159 -15.69 -5.21 -5.94
CA TYR A 159 -14.34 -4.68 -5.88
C TYR A 159 -14.27 -3.40 -5.06
N GLU A 160 -13.33 -3.36 -4.13
CA GLU A 160 -13.06 -2.18 -3.30
C GLU A 160 -11.59 -1.76 -3.40
N TYR A 161 -11.34 -0.46 -3.27
CA TYR A 161 -10.00 0.07 -3.08
C TYR A 161 -9.70 0.20 -1.58
N ARG A 162 -8.51 -0.26 -1.16
CA ARG A 162 -8.00 -0.17 0.21
C ARG A 162 -6.65 0.51 0.20
N GLN A 163 -6.47 1.54 1.04
CA GLN A 163 -5.21 2.27 1.18
C GLN A 163 -4.56 1.99 2.53
N PHE A 164 -3.26 1.79 2.50
CA PHE A 164 -2.41 1.67 3.66
C PHE A 164 -1.35 2.74 3.64
N ILE A 165 -1.01 3.23 4.83
CA ILE A 165 -0.03 4.29 5.05
C ILE A 165 0.93 3.89 6.16
N ARG A 166 2.20 4.26 6.02
CA ARG A 166 3.22 4.22 7.08
C ARG A 166 4.19 5.38 6.95
N GLY A 167 5.04 5.57 7.94
CA GLY A 167 6.04 6.65 7.96
C GLY A 167 5.82 7.63 9.11
N GLY A 168 6.19 8.89 8.93
CA GLY A 168 6.16 9.87 10.00
C GLY A 168 6.14 11.32 9.52
N ILE A 169 5.76 12.19 10.45
CA ILE A 169 5.88 13.64 10.32
C ILE A 169 6.64 14.14 11.53
N TRP A 170 7.73 14.86 11.28
CA TRP A 170 8.54 15.51 12.29
C TRP A 170 8.47 17.01 12.12
N THR A 171 8.49 17.71 13.25
CA THR A 171 8.48 19.17 13.27
C THR A 171 9.53 19.68 14.24
N ARG A 172 10.14 20.81 13.93
CA ARG A 172 10.89 21.61 14.91
C ARG A 172 10.57 23.09 14.73
N ALA A 173 10.67 23.85 15.81
CA ALA A 173 10.54 25.29 15.81
C ALA A 173 11.88 25.92 16.24
N GLY A 174 12.44 26.82 15.43
CA GLY A 174 13.75 27.42 15.67
C GLY A 174 14.83 26.35 15.93
N ASN A 175 15.45 26.42 17.10
CA ASN A 175 16.53 25.50 17.51
C ASN A 175 16.05 24.30 18.34
N GLU A 176 14.74 24.03 18.37
CA GLU A 176 14.21 22.85 19.05
C GLU A 176 14.68 21.54 18.41
N ILE A 177 14.73 20.47 19.22
CA ILE A 177 14.94 19.10 18.73
C ILE A 177 13.72 18.67 17.92
N TRP A 178 13.93 17.89 16.86
CA TRP A 178 12.85 17.28 16.09
C TRP A 178 11.89 16.49 16.99
N LYS A 179 10.60 16.78 16.85
CA LYS A 179 9.52 16.08 17.56
C LYS A 179 8.68 15.32 16.54
N THR A 180 8.52 14.02 16.75
CA THR A 180 7.51 13.23 16.04
C THR A 180 6.13 13.77 16.42
N ARG A 181 5.28 14.00 15.43
CA ARG A 181 3.93 14.49 15.67
C ARG A 181 2.92 13.38 15.38
N PRO A 182 1.89 13.20 16.23
CA PRO A 182 0.78 12.34 15.89
C PRO A 182 0.17 12.89 14.61
N ASN A 183 0.06 12.04 13.59
CA ASN A 183 -0.58 12.43 12.35
C ASN A 183 -2.04 12.81 12.66
N SER A 184 -2.51 13.89 12.05
CA SER A 184 -3.93 14.24 12.00
C SER A 184 -4.77 13.16 11.31
N ASN A 185 -4.13 12.30 10.50
CA ASN A 185 -4.71 11.08 9.92
C ASN A 185 -4.59 9.97 10.96
N ALA A 186 -5.62 9.81 11.79
CA ALA A 186 -5.65 8.72 12.74
C ALA A 186 -5.99 7.43 11.98
N ALA A 187 -5.05 6.47 11.96
CA ALA A 187 -5.37 5.12 11.54
C ALA A 187 -6.40 4.49 12.49
N LEU A 188 -7.23 3.58 11.98
CA LEU A 188 -8.18 2.85 12.82
C LEU A 188 -7.43 1.98 13.85
N LYS A 189 -7.93 1.96 15.09
CA LYS A 189 -7.42 1.11 16.19
C LYS A 189 -7.76 -0.38 16.03
N VAL A 190 -8.72 -0.70 15.16
CA VAL A 190 -9.32 -2.03 14.97
C VAL A 190 -9.40 -2.29 13.46
N PRO A 191 -9.09 -3.51 12.96
CA PRO A 191 -8.92 -3.75 11.52
C PRO A 191 -10.23 -3.55 10.75
N ALA A 192 -10.21 -2.95 9.56
CA ALA A 192 -11.38 -3.02 8.68
C ALA A 192 -11.62 -4.46 8.14
N TYR A 193 -10.70 -5.40 8.39
CA TYR A 193 -10.76 -6.79 7.94
C TYR A 193 -10.37 -7.80 9.04
N ALA A 194 -10.81 -7.55 10.28
CA ALA A 194 -10.52 -8.42 11.42
C ALA A 194 -11.11 -9.81 11.17
N GLY A 195 -10.33 -10.87 11.38
CA GLY A 195 -10.77 -12.25 11.13
C GLY A 195 -10.65 -12.72 9.67
N CYS A 196 -10.21 -11.86 8.74
CA CYS A 196 -9.84 -12.31 7.40
C CYS A 196 -8.56 -13.14 7.43
N SER A 197 -8.45 -14.11 6.52
CA SER A 197 -7.27 -14.98 6.44
C SER A 197 -6.00 -14.14 6.21
N PRO A 198 -4.88 -14.41 6.90
CA PRO A 198 -3.59 -13.75 6.65
C PRO A 198 -3.08 -13.93 5.20
N SER A 199 -3.64 -14.89 4.46
CA SER A 199 -3.22 -15.26 3.10
C SER A 199 -3.79 -14.38 1.99
N ILE A 200 -4.64 -13.39 2.29
CA ILE A 200 -5.32 -12.59 1.25
C ILE A 200 -4.40 -11.57 0.56
N GLY A 201 -3.19 -11.34 1.10
CA GLY A 201 -2.19 -10.44 0.53
C GLY A 201 -2.24 -8.99 1.05
N LEU A 202 -3.13 -8.68 2.00
CA LEU A 202 -3.16 -7.40 2.71
C LEU A 202 -2.11 -7.37 3.85
N PRO A 203 -1.65 -6.18 4.29
CA PRO A 203 -0.80 -6.04 5.48
C PRO A 203 -1.47 -6.59 6.75
N SER A 204 -0.72 -6.71 7.85
CA SER A 204 -1.27 -7.23 9.10
C SER A 204 -2.45 -6.39 9.61
N ALA A 205 -3.53 -7.08 9.99
CA ALA A 205 -4.83 -6.49 10.26
C ALA A 205 -4.83 -5.44 11.40
N ALA A 206 -3.97 -5.57 12.41
CA ALA A 206 -4.08 -4.78 13.63
C ALA A 206 -2.79 -4.00 13.96
N VAL A 207 -2.97 -2.72 14.26
CA VAL A 207 -1.95 -1.84 14.85
C VAL A 207 -2.58 -1.15 16.05
N THR A 208 -2.03 -1.39 17.24
CA THR A 208 -2.54 -0.85 18.52
C THR A 208 -2.35 0.67 18.66
N SER A 209 -1.42 1.23 17.89
CA SER A 209 -1.04 2.64 17.89
C SER A 209 -1.77 3.40 16.78
N THR A 210 -2.30 4.58 17.09
CA THR A 210 -2.86 5.53 16.10
C THR A 210 -1.79 6.44 15.49
N VAL A 211 -0.54 6.40 15.98
CA VAL A 211 0.58 7.21 15.49
C VAL A 211 1.19 6.52 14.27
N LEU A 212 1.45 7.22 13.17
CA LEU A 212 2.18 6.61 12.07
C LEU A 212 3.60 6.24 12.52
N GLU A 213 4.01 5.02 12.23
CA GLU A 213 5.33 4.47 12.53
C GLU A 213 5.97 4.02 11.22
N GLU A 214 7.30 4.10 11.12
CA GLU A 214 8.02 3.77 9.89
C GLU A 214 7.91 2.29 9.48
N THR A 215 7.69 1.41 10.44
CA THR A 215 7.77 -0.05 10.25
C THR A 215 6.42 -0.71 10.01
N LEU A 216 5.32 -0.08 10.40
CA LEU A 216 4.00 -0.71 10.41
C LEU A 216 3.03 -0.02 9.44
N TRP A 217 2.55 -0.79 8.47
CA TRP A 217 1.45 -0.39 7.59
C TRP A 217 0.14 -0.33 8.36
N LYS A 218 -0.58 0.78 8.19
CA LYS A 218 -1.87 1.01 8.82
C LYS A 218 -2.90 1.30 7.74
N GLU A 219 -4.08 0.71 7.84
CA GLU A 219 -5.17 1.06 6.93
C GLU A 219 -5.60 2.51 7.19
N ASP A 220 -5.71 3.27 6.11
CA ASP A 220 -6.13 4.65 6.12
C ASP A 220 -7.66 4.70 6.31
N GLY A 221 -8.10 5.17 7.48
CA GLY A 221 -9.34 4.70 8.12
C GLY A 221 -10.66 4.96 7.38
N GLU A 222 -11.64 4.07 7.56
CA GLU A 222 -13.01 4.18 7.01
C GLU A 222 -13.99 4.84 8.02
N VAL A 223 -14.84 5.79 7.58
CA VAL A 223 -16.05 6.21 8.29
C VAL A 223 -17.27 5.86 7.46
N ARG A 224 -18.18 5.11 8.09
CA ARG A 224 -19.50 4.79 7.54
C ARG A 224 -20.50 5.85 7.99
N GLN A 225 -21.00 6.65 7.05
CA GLN A 225 -22.23 7.39 7.24
C GLN A 225 -23.36 6.75 6.42
N PRO A 226 -24.64 6.97 6.74
CA PRO A 226 -25.78 6.29 6.12
C PRO A 226 -25.90 6.41 4.58
N LYS A 227 -25.07 7.23 3.93
CA LYS A 227 -25.07 7.43 2.47
C LYS A 227 -23.68 7.49 1.81
N ASP A 228 -22.62 7.58 2.60
CA ASP A 228 -21.27 7.81 2.09
C ASP A 228 -20.28 6.91 2.85
N ARG A 229 -19.41 6.24 2.09
CA ARG A 229 -18.24 5.54 2.63
C ARG A 229 -17.05 6.48 2.47
N PHE A 230 -16.43 6.92 3.56
CA PHE A 230 -15.24 7.75 3.50
C PHE A 230 -14.03 6.92 3.90
N TYR A 231 -12.99 6.86 3.07
CA TYR A 231 -11.69 6.27 3.41
C TYR A 231 -10.69 7.41 3.61
N GLY A 232 -9.80 7.34 4.61
CA GLY A 232 -8.84 8.40 4.94
C GLY A 232 -9.19 9.30 6.14
N HIS A 233 -9.86 8.77 7.18
CA HIS A 233 -10.37 9.59 8.30
C HIS A 233 -9.31 10.45 9.02
N ARG A 234 -9.55 11.77 9.06
CA ARG A 234 -8.73 12.77 9.77
C ARG A 234 -9.46 13.36 10.97
N VAL A 235 -8.78 13.47 12.11
CA VAL A 235 -9.37 13.96 13.38
C VAL A 235 -9.24 15.48 13.55
N SER A 236 -8.63 16.19 12.60
CA SER A 236 -8.47 17.66 12.72
C SER A 236 -9.74 18.41 12.31
N ALA A 237 -10.01 19.55 12.96
CA ALA A 237 -11.17 20.44 12.73
C ALA A 237 -11.28 21.06 11.30
N LEU A 238 -10.55 20.54 10.31
CA LEU A 238 -10.38 21.10 8.96
C LEU A 238 -11.14 20.31 7.87
N VAL A 239 -11.99 19.34 8.23
CA VAL A 239 -12.84 18.51 7.32
C VAL A 239 -13.81 19.34 6.44
N ARG A 240 -13.91 20.66 6.67
CA ARG A 240 -14.89 21.53 6.02
C ARG A 240 -14.37 22.34 4.81
N ASP A 241 -13.07 22.30 4.47
CA ASP A 241 -12.58 22.92 3.22
C ASP A 241 -12.80 21.93 2.06
N ALA A 242 -13.51 22.35 1.00
CA ALA A 242 -13.90 21.49 -0.12
C ALA A 242 -12.70 20.79 -0.80
N ARG A 243 -11.51 21.39 -0.75
CA ARG A 243 -10.27 20.80 -1.32
C ARG A 243 -9.64 19.70 -0.46
N CYS A 244 -10.15 19.51 0.75
CA CYS A 244 -9.68 18.55 1.73
C CYS A 244 -10.64 17.37 1.90
N GLN A 245 -11.69 17.30 1.07
CA GLN A 245 -12.72 16.26 1.09
C GLN A 245 -12.32 15.15 0.12
N ASP A 246 -12.43 13.90 0.57
CA ASP A 246 -12.33 12.74 -0.29
C ASP A 246 -13.61 12.68 -1.15
N GLU A 247 -13.46 12.82 -2.47
CA GLU A 247 -14.59 12.78 -3.40
C GLU A 247 -14.75 11.37 -3.97
N TRP A 248 -15.66 10.57 -3.39
CA TRP A 248 -16.27 9.48 -4.15
C TRP A 248 -17.17 10.11 -5.19
N LEU A 249 -16.67 10.31 -6.41
CA LEU A 249 -17.50 10.75 -7.52
C LEU A 249 -18.45 9.60 -7.88
N PRO A 250 -19.77 9.71 -7.64
CA PRO A 250 -20.69 8.69 -8.09
C PRO A 250 -21.00 8.99 -9.55
N HIS A 251 -20.17 8.55 -10.47
CA HIS A 251 -20.68 8.34 -11.83
C HIS A 251 -21.36 6.98 -11.85
N GLN A 252 -22.60 6.97 -11.32
CA GLN A 252 -23.81 6.16 -11.56
C GLN A 252 -23.72 4.65 -11.91
N VAL A 253 -22.53 4.08 -12.10
CA VAL A 253 -22.26 2.72 -12.55
C VAL A 253 -21.14 2.05 -11.75
N GLY A 254 -20.51 2.75 -10.79
CA GLY A 254 -19.57 2.17 -9.80
C GLY A 254 -18.24 1.66 -10.38
N ARG A 255 -17.85 2.09 -11.59
CA ARG A 255 -16.68 1.57 -12.31
C ARG A 255 -15.42 2.40 -12.16
N ASP A 256 -15.55 3.66 -11.80
CA ASP A 256 -14.40 4.54 -11.59
C ASP A 256 -14.40 5.01 -10.14
N TYR A 257 -13.24 4.95 -9.50
CA TYR A 257 -13.01 5.42 -8.16
C TYR A 257 -11.86 6.41 -8.13
N TYR A 258 -12.10 7.54 -7.49
CA TYR A 258 -11.12 8.60 -7.28
C TYR A 258 -10.93 8.80 -5.78
N LEU A 259 -9.71 8.68 -5.31
CA LEU A 259 -9.32 9.07 -3.96
C LEU A 259 -8.50 10.35 -4.03
N SER A 260 -8.72 11.27 -3.10
CA SER A 260 -7.91 12.46 -2.91
C SER A 260 -7.54 12.63 -1.43
N ASP A 261 -6.62 11.80 -0.95
CA ASP A 261 -6.06 11.93 0.38
C ASP A 261 -5.10 13.14 0.45
N GLN A 262 -4.97 13.75 1.61
CA GLN A 262 -4.18 14.94 1.88
C GLN A 262 -3.58 14.85 3.29
N PRO A 263 -2.54 14.02 3.46
CA PRO A 263 -1.76 13.99 4.68
C PRO A 263 -1.30 15.38 5.07
N SER A 264 -1.56 15.74 6.31
CA SER A 264 -1.30 17.10 6.77
C SER A 264 -1.03 17.19 8.26
N ILE A 265 -0.29 18.24 8.60
CA ILE A 265 -0.07 18.67 9.96
C ILE A 265 -0.28 20.18 10.05
N ALA A 266 -0.87 20.63 11.15
CA ALA A 266 -1.05 22.04 11.43
C ALA A 266 -0.77 22.34 12.90
N GLY A 267 -0.38 23.58 13.16
CA GLY A 267 -0.12 24.06 14.51
C GLY A 267 -0.28 25.56 14.63
N THR A 268 -0.29 26.04 15.87
CA THR A 268 -0.21 27.48 16.17
C THR A 268 1.20 27.98 15.82
N TRP A 269 1.30 29.18 15.24
CA TRP A 269 2.58 29.77 14.89
C TRP A 269 3.38 30.13 16.15
N PRO A 270 4.62 29.60 16.31
CA PRO A 270 5.40 29.81 17.51
C PRO A 270 6.15 31.16 17.54
N GLY A 271 5.95 32.02 16.53
CA GLY A 271 6.69 33.29 16.41
C GLY A 271 8.12 33.13 15.89
N THR A 272 8.51 31.92 15.48
CA THR A 272 9.84 31.58 14.95
C THR A 272 9.71 30.66 13.74
N THR A 273 10.82 30.38 13.07
CA THR A 273 10.90 29.43 11.94
C THR A 273 10.33 28.08 12.34
N VAL A 274 9.53 27.48 11.46
CA VAL A 274 9.04 26.11 11.61
C VAL A 274 9.62 25.28 10.47
N GLU A 275 10.13 24.11 10.82
CA GLU A 275 10.58 23.12 9.85
C GLU A 275 9.76 21.85 9.97
N VAL A 276 9.45 21.27 8.81
CA VAL A 276 8.65 20.06 8.69
C VAL A 276 9.43 19.06 7.83
N TRP A 277 9.54 17.85 8.35
CA TRP A 277 9.95 16.68 7.58
C TRP A 277 8.74 15.75 7.51
N MET A 278 8.37 15.34 6.30
CA MET A 278 7.34 14.33 6.08
C MET A 278 7.89 13.22 5.20
N GLU A 279 7.80 12.00 5.71
CA GLU A 279 8.17 10.78 5.00
C GLU A 279 7.01 9.82 5.09
N LEU A 280 6.27 9.68 3.99
CA LEU A 280 5.07 8.86 3.94
C LEU A 280 5.17 7.85 2.80
N TYR A 281 4.79 6.63 3.13
CA TYR A 281 4.70 5.52 2.21
C TYR A 281 3.23 5.11 2.10
N PHE A 282 2.77 4.90 0.88
CA PHE A 282 1.41 4.50 0.58
C PHE A 282 1.41 3.16 -0.13
N LYS A 283 0.39 2.35 0.15
CA LYS A 283 0.15 1.10 -0.53
C LYS A 283 -1.33 0.94 -0.80
N GLY A 284 -1.67 0.85 -2.07
CA GLY A 284 -3.05 0.68 -2.52
C GLY A 284 -3.29 -0.74 -2.95
N PHE A 285 -4.47 -1.23 -2.65
CA PHE A 285 -4.94 -2.56 -3.03
C PHE A 285 -6.32 -2.45 -3.66
N ILE A 286 -6.51 -3.14 -4.78
CA ILE A 286 -7.84 -3.51 -5.25
C ILE A 286 -8.11 -4.88 -4.68
N VAL A 287 -9.17 -4.99 -3.87
CA VAL A 287 -9.58 -6.24 -3.24
C VAL A 287 -10.93 -6.66 -3.78
N GLU A 288 -11.11 -7.97 -3.92
CA GLU A 288 -12.42 -8.55 -4.08
C GLU A 288 -13.02 -8.76 -2.69
N VAL A 289 -14.29 -8.40 -2.50
CA VAL A 289 -15.01 -8.49 -1.23
C VAL A 289 -16.26 -9.35 -1.34
N GLU A 290 -16.64 -9.92 -0.20
CA GLU A 290 -17.98 -10.47 0.06
C GLU A 290 -18.68 -9.60 1.08
N GLU A 291 -19.99 -9.45 0.95
CA GLU A 291 -20.83 -8.80 1.96
C GLU A 291 -21.41 -9.87 2.89
N ASP A 292 -21.30 -9.66 4.20
CA ASP A 292 -21.94 -10.53 5.18
C ASP A 292 -23.40 -10.13 5.44
N ASP A 293 -24.11 -10.93 6.24
CA ASP A 293 -25.53 -10.74 6.55
C ASP A 293 -25.83 -9.38 7.26
N GLU A 294 -24.81 -8.69 7.76
CA GLU A 294 -24.89 -7.38 8.42
C GLU A 294 -24.54 -6.22 7.47
N GLY A 295 -24.25 -6.51 6.19
CA GLY A 295 -23.85 -5.50 5.22
C GLY A 295 -22.39 -5.04 5.38
N LEU A 296 -21.56 -5.80 6.09
CA LEU A 296 -20.13 -5.53 6.22
C LEU A 296 -19.38 -6.24 5.10
N THR A 297 -18.52 -5.51 4.38
CA THR A 297 -17.68 -6.09 3.34
C THR A 297 -16.40 -6.68 3.93
N ARG A 298 -16.07 -7.91 3.54
CA ARG A 298 -14.89 -8.67 3.96
C ARG A 298 -14.01 -8.96 2.75
N PRO A 299 -12.71 -8.60 2.78
CA PRO A 299 -11.79 -8.93 1.69
C PRO A 299 -11.56 -10.44 1.53
N ILE A 300 -11.85 -10.95 0.35
CA ILE A 300 -11.62 -12.35 -0.05
C ILE A 300 -10.21 -12.52 -0.61
N ARG A 301 -9.76 -11.59 -1.45
CA ARG A 301 -8.42 -11.62 -2.07
C ARG A 301 -7.98 -10.25 -2.57
N VAL A 302 -6.66 -10.05 -2.65
CA VAL A 302 -6.07 -8.96 -3.43
C VAL A 302 -6.11 -9.31 -4.91
N VAL A 303 -6.69 -8.41 -5.70
CA VAL A 303 -6.76 -8.46 -7.17
C VAL A 303 -5.53 -7.79 -7.78
N GLN A 304 -5.19 -6.60 -7.29
CA GLN A 304 -4.04 -5.82 -7.73
C GLN A 304 -3.50 -4.98 -6.57
N SER A 305 -2.20 -4.72 -6.54
CA SER A 305 -1.59 -3.82 -5.57
C SER A 305 -0.57 -2.88 -6.23
N LYS A 306 -0.38 -1.71 -5.63
CA LYS A 306 0.64 -0.73 -6.01
C LYS A 306 1.22 -0.07 -4.77
N ASP A 307 2.53 0.16 -4.82
CA ASP A 307 3.27 0.89 -3.79
C ASP A 307 3.61 2.29 -4.32
N TRP A 308 3.40 3.31 -3.50
CA TRP A 308 3.76 4.68 -3.82
C TRP A 308 4.54 5.31 -2.67
N VAL A 309 5.42 6.22 -3.02
CA VAL A 309 6.31 6.87 -2.07
C VAL A 309 6.14 8.38 -2.20
N CYS A 310 5.81 9.03 -1.09
CA CYS A 310 5.75 10.48 -1.00
C CYS A 310 6.86 10.97 -0.07
N HIS A 311 7.96 11.41 -0.66
CA HIS A 311 9.04 12.07 0.06
C HIS A 311 8.91 13.58 -0.12
N SER A 312 8.81 14.33 0.98
CA SER A 312 9.15 15.75 0.96
C SER A 312 10.46 15.94 1.70
N GLN A 313 11.46 16.53 1.04
CA GLN A 313 12.67 17.01 1.70
C GLN A 313 12.30 18.02 2.81
N THR A 314 13.18 18.23 3.79
CA THR A 314 12.96 19.20 4.87
C THR A 314 12.50 20.54 4.32
N MET A 315 11.29 20.96 4.69
CA MET A 315 10.72 22.24 4.28
C MET A 315 10.84 23.23 5.43
N THR A 316 11.24 24.46 5.12
CA THR A 316 11.43 25.54 6.10
C THR A 316 10.46 26.68 5.82
N LEU A 317 9.66 27.04 6.81
CA LEU A 317 8.82 28.23 6.80
C LEU A 317 9.38 29.20 7.83
N SER A 318 10.02 30.24 7.32
CA SER A 318 10.68 31.26 8.12
C SER A 318 9.75 32.46 8.36
N ASN A 319 10.14 33.35 9.26
CA ASN A 319 9.40 34.58 9.61
C ASN A 319 9.33 35.62 8.47
N TYR A 320 9.62 35.27 7.21
CA TYR A 320 9.61 36.24 6.11
C TYR A 320 8.19 36.77 5.90
N PHE A 321 7.98 38.01 6.33
CA PHE A 321 7.07 38.90 5.65
C PHE A 321 7.62 39.04 4.23
N SER A 322 6.95 38.45 3.23
CA SER A 322 6.99 39.08 1.91
C SER A 322 6.44 40.48 2.13
N ALA A 323 7.33 41.48 2.19
CA ALA A 323 6.92 42.84 1.94
C ALA A 323 6.18 42.79 0.62
N ILE A 324 4.87 43.07 0.67
CA ILE A 324 4.11 43.37 -0.54
C ILE A 324 4.87 44.54 -1.17
N PRO A 325 5.42 44.41 -2.39
CA PRO A 325 5.87 45.58 -3.11
C PRO A 325 4.61 46.42 -3.34
N VAL A 326 4.58 47.60 -2.72
CA VAL A 326 3.62 48.66 -3.04
C VAL A 326 3.87 49.12 -4.47
#